data_AF-A0A821INV2-F1
#
_entry.id   AF-A0A821INV2-F1
#
_cell.length_a   1.000
_cell.length_b   1.000
_cell.length_c   1.000
_cell.angle_alpha   90.00
_cell.angle_beta   90.00
_cell.angle_gamma   90.00
#
_symmetry.space_group_name_H-M   'P 1'
#
loop_
_entity.id
_entity.type
_entity.pdbx_description
1 polymer ?
#
loop_
_entity_poly.entity_id
_entity_poly.type
_entity_poly.pdbx_seq_one_letter_code
_entity_poly.pdbx_strand_id
1 'polypeptide(L)'
;DHLQVRLPYADDEEYIDLGAAELSFYAILVELLGRCAPSEETIKMGKQNAIRAKSILKSLVSMHDLEGVLGLKFLLSNENSMPPGLQPSHKMSIILFLERVYGIPDQETFFRLIEEAFLPDIRCATILDMALVSESDMALALNRYLCTSVIPLMASHAHYFDNCDHRSSLLESILHTIYRLSKCRSLT
;
A
#
# COMPACT_ATOMS: atom_id res chain seq x y z
N ASP A 1 29.90 -2.29 15.62
CA ASP A 1 29.48 -3.68 15.34
C ASP A 1 28.05 -3.73 14.89
N HIS A 2 27.89 -3.56 13.57
CA HIS A 2 26.63 -3.67 12.88
C HIS A 2 26.26 -5.14 12.78
N LEU A 3 25.18 -5.55 13.48
CA LEU A 3 24.46 -6.76 13.14
C LEU A 3 23.87 -6.60 11.73
N GLN A 4 24.68 -6.93 10.71
CA GLN A 4 24.13 -7.42 9.45
C GLN A 4 23.36 -8.70 9.80
N VAL A 5 22.05 -8.56 9.98
CA VAL A 5 21.15 -9.72 9.98
C VAL A 5 21.31 -10.35 8.60
N ARG A 6 22.07 -11.43 8.55
CA ARG A 6 22.26 -12.22 7.35
C ARG A 6 20.93 -12.90 7.08
N LEU A 7 20.16 -12.35 6.15
CA LEU A 7 18.91 -12.99 5.71
C LEU A 7 19.27 -14.37 5.13
N PRO A 8 18.55 -15.44 5.50
CA PRO A 8 18.76 -16.74 4.89
C PRO A 8 18.60 -16.61 3.38
N TYR A 9 19.52 -17.23 2.63
CA TYR A 9 19.50 -17.18 1.18
C TYR A 9 18.21 -17.84 0.69
N ALA A 10 17.41 -17.13 -0.08
CA ALA A 10 16.15 -17.63 -0.66
C ALA A 10 16.35 -18.82 -1.64
N ASP A 11 17.60 -19.21 -1.90
CA ASP A 11 18.00 -20.34 -2.74
C ASP A 11 18.01 -21.70 -2.00
N ASP A 12 17.80 -21.73 -0.68
CA ASP A 12 17.54 -23.01 0.01
C ASP A 12 16.11 -23.47 -0.31
N GLU A 13 15.97 -24.59 -1.05
CA GLU A 13 14.67 -25.17 -1.41
C GLU A 13 13.78 -25.51 -0.20
N GLU A 14 14.37 -25.62 0.99
CA GLU A 14 13.68 -25.89 2.26
C GLU A 14 13.35 -24.60 3.04
N TYR A 15 13.77 -23.42 2.55
CA TYR A 15 13.46 -22.15 3.19
C TYR A 15 11.98 -21.80 3.04
N ILE A 16 11.29 -21.74 4.18
CA ILE A 16 9.92 -21.23 4.27
C ILE A 16 9.98 -19.89 5.00
N ASP A 17 9.61 -18.83 4.29
CA ASP A 17 9.38 -17.54 4.92
C ASP A 17 8.05 -17.54 5.69
N LEU A 18 8.13 -17.93 6.95
CA LEU A 18 6.97 -17.93 7.85
C LEU A 18 6.39 -16.53 8.02
N GLY A 19 7.22 -15.49 8.01
CA GLY A 19 6.77 -14.11 8.15
C GLY A 19 5.92 -13.66 6.97
N ALA A 20 6.34 -13.96 5.74
CA ALA A 20 5.52 -13.70 4.55
C ALA A 20 4.23 -14.53 4.55
N ALA A 21 4.28 -15.79 4.98
CA ALA A 21 3.09 -16.66 5.04
C ALA A 21 2.04 -16.15 6.05
N GLU A 22 2.46 -15.71 7.24
CA GLU A 22 1.58 -15.10 8.24
C GLU A 22 0.95 -13.81 7.71
N LEU A 23 1.76 -12.92 7.13
CA LEU A 23 1.27 -11.69 6.53
C LEU A 23 0.31 -11.94 5.36
N SER A 24 0.58 -12.96 4.53
CA SER A 24 -0.31 -13.39 3.45
C SER A 24 -1.66 -13.85 3.98
N PHE A 25 -1.69 -14.65 5.05
CA PHE A 25 -2.94 -15.08 5.67
C PHE A 25 -3.80 -13.90 6.12
N TYR A 26 -3.20 -12.96 6.86
CA TYR A 26 -3.94 -11.78 7.33
C TYR A 26 -4.35 -10.84 6.18
N ALA A 27 -3.49 -10.66 5.18
CA ALA A 27 -3.81 -9.85 4.00
C ALA A 27 -5.02 -10.43 3.24
N ILE A 28 -5.03 -11.74 2.98
CA ILE A 28 -6.15 -12.42 2.31
C ILE A 28 -7.44 -12.32 3.14
N LEU A 29 -7.34 -12.45 4.46
CA LEU A 29 -8.50 -12.29 5.35
C LEU A 29 -9.07 -10.87 5.26
N VAL A 30 -8.22 -9.85 5.34
CA VAL A 30 -8.62 -8.44 5.22
C VAL A 30 -9.20 -8.15 3.83
N GLU A 31 -8.61 -8.69 2.77
CA GLU A 31 -9.12 -8.57 1.40
C GLU A 31 -10.52 -9.17 1.26
N LEU A 32 -10.73 -10.38 1.79
CA LEU A 32 -12.04 -11.05 1.79
C LEU A 32 -13.09 -10.19 2.49
N LEU A 33 -12.78 -9.69 3.69
CA LEU A 33 -13.66 -8.80 4.44
C LEU A 33 -13.98 -7.51 3.66
N GLY A 34 -13.01 -6.95 2.95
CA GLY A 34 -13.17 -5.75 2.12
C GLY A 34 -14.09 -6.01 0.92
N ARG A 35 -13.98 -7.18 0.29
CA ARG A 35 -14.87 -7.62 -0.79
C ARG A 35 -16.29 -7.92 -0.30
N CYS A 36 -16.45 -8.35 0.95
CA CYS A 36 -17.76 -8.50 1.58
C CYS A 36 -18.43 -7.17 1.93
N ALA A 37 -17.71 -6.04 1.91
CA ALA A 37 -18.28 -4.75 2.23
C ALA A 37 -19.36 -4.33 1.21
N PRO A 38 -20.54 -3.88 1.68
CA PRO A 38 -21.61 -3.46 0.80
C PRO A 38 -21.23 -2.20 0.00
N SER A 39 -21.72 -2.10 -1.24
CA SER A 39 -21.48 -0.92 -2.08
C SER A 39 -22.15 0.33 -1.52
N GLU A 40 -21.59 1.50 -1.84
CA GLU A 40 -22.18 2.78 -1.42
C GLU A 40 -23.61 2.96 -1.91
N GLU A 41 -23.93 2.53 -3.13
CA GLU A 41 -25.29 2.58 -3.67
C GLU A 41 -26.27 1.77 -2.82
N THR A 42 -25.87 0.57 -2.41
CA THR A 42 -26.69 -0.30 -1.54
C THR A 42 -26.94 0.35 -0.19
N ILE A 43 -25.97 1.09 0.33
CA ILE A 43 -26.08 1.82 1.60
C ILE A 43 -27.00 3.04 1.43
N LYS A 44 -26.86 3.80 0.32
CA LYS A 44 -27.70 4.97 0.00
C LYS A 44 -29.18 4.59 -0.15
N MET A 45 -29.47 3.37 -0.59
CA MET A 45 -30.84 2.81 -0.59
C MET A 45 -31.42 2.54 0.81
N GLY A 46 -30.69 2.83 1.89
CA GLY A 46 -31.19 2.73 3.27
C GLY A 46 -31.36 1.31 3.79
N LYS A 47 -30.77 0.30 3.14
CA LYS A 47 -30.87 -1.10 3.59
C LYS A 47 -30.14 -1.27 4.92
N GLN A 48 -30.89 -1.46 6.00
CA GLN A 48 -30.33 -1.56 7.37
C GLN A 48 -29.26 -2.65 7.50
N ASN A 49 -29.42 -3.78 6.80
CA ASN A 49 -28.42 -4.86 6.81
C ASN A 49 -27.07 -4.43 6.23
N ALA A 50 -27.06 -3.57 5.20
CA ALA A 50 -25.84 -3.04 4.61
C ALA A 50 -25.12 -2.07 5.58
N ILE A 51 -25.88 -1.20 6.25
CA ILE A 51 -25.34 -0.27 7.24
C ILE A 51 -24.74 -1.05 8.43
N ARG A 52 -25.45 -2.07 8.91
CA ARG A 52 -24.98 -2.95 10.00
C ARG A 52 -23.71 -3.70 9.59
N ALA A 53 -23.68 -4.31 8.40
CA ALA A 53 -22.51 -5.02 7.90
C ALA A 53 -21.28 -4.11 7.82
N LYS A 54 -21.43 -2.89 7.27
CA LYS A 54 -20.32 -1.92 7.22
C LYS A 54 -19.84 -1.50 8.62
N SER A 55 -20.75 -1.37 9.59
CA SER A 55 -20.40 -1.05 10.98
C SER A 55 -19.63 -2.18 11.66
N ILE A 56 -20.00 -3.43 11.40
CA ILE A 56 -19.27 -4.61 11.90
C ILE A 56 -17.85 -4.62 11.31
N LEU A 57 -17.69 -4.42 10.00
CA LEU A 57 -16.37 -4.37 9.37
C LEU A 57 -15.48 -3.28 9.97
N LYS A 58 -16.04 -2.10 10.25
CA LYS A 58 -15.31 -1.02 10.94
C LYS A 58 -14.89 -1.37 12.37
N SER A 59 -15.65 -2.22 13.07
CA SER A 59 -15.27 -2.66 14.42
C SER A 59 -14.19 -3.74 14.45
N LEU A 60 -13.97 -4.46 13.35
CA LEU A 60 -12.99 -5.55 13.27
C LEU A 60 -11.57 -5.05 13.03
N VAL A 61 -11.42 -4.00 12.21
CA VAL A 61 -10.13 -3.41 11.86
C VAL A 61 -10.27 -1.89 11.90
N SER A 62 -9.48 -1.23 12.75
CA SER A 62 -9.55 0.23 12.90
C SER A 62 -8.82 0.96 11.76
N MET A 63 -9.21 2.21 11.49
CA MET A 63 -8.51 3.05 10.50
C MET A 63 -7.02 3.23 10.86
N HIS A 64 -6.72 3.40 12.14
CA HIS A 64 -5.35 3.54 12.64
C HIS A 64 -4.49 2.31 12.35
N ASP A 65 -5.05 1.11 12.49
CA ASP A 65 -4.31 -0.12 12.18
C ASP A 65 -4.02 -0.25 10.69
N LEU A 66 -4.96 0.16 9.83
CA LEU A 66 -4.74 0.20 8.37
C LEU A 66 -3.62 1.20 8.01
N GLU A 67 -3.68 2.42 8.54
CA GLU A 67 -2.63 3.45 8.37
C GLU A 67 -1.28 2.91 8.85
N GLY A 68 -1.24 2.26 10.01
CA GLY A 68 -0.02 1.67 10.58
C GLY A 68 0.61 0.59 9.71
N VAL A 69 -0.20 -0.34 9.17
CA VAL A 69 0.30 -1.38 8.25
C VAL A 69 0.77 -0.78 6.93
N LEU A 70 0.03 0.19 6.39
CA LEU A 70 0.42 0.90 5.17
C LEU A 70 1.71 1.71 5.35
N GLY A 71 1.99 2.21 6.56
CA GLY A 71 3.23 2.92 6.90
C GLY A 71 4.47 2.03 7.06
N LEU A 72 4.32 0.70 7.07
CA LEU A 72 5.47 -0.21 7.17
C LEU A 72 6.36 -0.11 5.93
N LYS A 73 7.67 -0.13 6.12
CA LYS A 73 8.63 -0.02 5.01
C LYS A 73 8.95 -1.39 4.42
N PHE A 74 9.02 -1.46 3.10
CA PHE A 74 9.52 -2.65 2.42
C PHE A 74 11.02 -2.85 2.70
N LEU A 75 11.42 -4.11 2.84
CA LEU A 75 12.81 -4.49 2.75
C LEU A 75 13.23 -4.45 1.28
N LEU A 76 14.41 -3.90 1.02
CA LEU A 76 15.01 -3.89 -0.30
C LEU A 76 16.15 -4.90 -0.34
N SER A 77 16.14 -5.75 -1.37
CA SER A 77 17.27 -6.62 -1.70
C SER A 77 17.89 -6.14 -3.01
N ASN A 78 19.21 -6.33 -3.14
CA ASN A 78 19.92 -6.15 -4.40
C ASN A 78 19.87 -7.41 -5.27
N GLU A 79 19.25 -8.48 -4.76
CA GLU A 79 19.03 -9.73 -5.49
C GLU A 79 17.70 -9.68 -6.26
N ASN A 80 17.57 -10.50 -7.30
CA ASN A 80 16.35 -10.57 -8.10
C ASN A 80 15.18 -11.27 -7.38
N SER A 81 15.40 -11.77 -6.16
CA SER A 81 14.44 -12.48 -5.34
C SER A 81 13.55 -11.55 -4.50
N MET A 82 12.37 -12.04 -4.13
CA MET A 82 11.49 -11.34 -3.21
C MET A 82 12.08 -11.35 -1.79
N PRO A 83 12.27 -10.18 -1.15
CA PRO A 83 12.73 -10.11 0.23
C PRO A 83 11.72 -10.76 1.19
N PRO A 84 12.19 -11.31 2.32
CA PRO A 84 11.28 -11.95 3.24
C PRO A 84 10.35 -10.96 3.96
N GLY A 85 9.18 -11.44 4.37
CA GLY A 85 8.20 -10.69 5.15
C GLY A 85 7.24 -9.86 4.30
N LEU A 86 7.27 -8.53 4.49
CA LEU A 86 6.26 -7.63 3.93
C LEU A 86 6.44 -7.47 2.41
N GLN A 87 5.42 -7.87 1.65
CA GLN A 87 5.36 -7.76 0.20
C GLN A 87 4.33 -6.71 -0.24
N PRO A 88 4.48 -6.12 -1.44
CA PRO A 88 3.53 -5.13 -1.97
C PRO A 88 2.08 -5.63 -2.09
N SER A 89 1.89 -6.92 -2.35
CA SER A 89 0.56 -7.59 -2.37
C SER A 89 -0.16 -7.45 -1.04
N HIS A 90 0.54 -7.53 0.09
CA HIS A 90 -0.08 -7.39 1.42
C HIS A 90 -0.68 -6.00 1.58
N LYS A 91 0.07 -4.93 1.24
CA LYS A 91 -0.46 -3.55 1.29
C LYS A 91 -1.61 -3.33 0.32
N MET A 92 -1.62 -3.98 -0.85
CA MET A 92 -2.73 -3.91 -1.81
C MET A 92 -4.04 -4.39 -1.17
N SER A 93 -4.03 -5.51 -0.45
CA SER A 93 -5.19 -6.03 0.27
C SER A 93 -5.70 -5.06 1.35
N ILE A 94 -4.78 -4.37 2.04
CA ILE A 94 -5.12 -3.34 3.04
C ILE A 94 -5.79 -2.12 2.40
N ILE A 95 -5.27 -1.63 1.26
CA ILE A 95 -5.89 -0.51 0.52
C ILE A 95 -7.30 -0.88 0.07
N LEU A 96 -7.50 -2.09 -0.47
CA LEU A 96 -8.83 -2.52 -0.90
C LEU A 96 -9.84 -2.44 0.27
N PHE A 97 -9.47 -2.94 1.44
CA PHE A 97 -10.35 -2.87 2.60
C PHE A 97 -10.62 -1.41 3.01
N LEU A 98 -9.57 -0.57 3.06
CA LEU A 98 -9.68 0.85 3.36
C LEU A 98 -10.67 1.54 2.42
N GLU A 99 -10.53 1.38 1.11
CA GLU A 99 -11.43 1.98 0.11
C GLU A 99 -12.87 1.49 0.27
N ARG A 100 -13.05 0.18 0.46
CA ARG A 100 -14.38 -0.44 0.51
C ARG A 100 -15.14 -0.14 1.80
N VAL A 101 -14.44 -0.06 2.94
CA VAL A 101 -15.05 0.03 4.28
C VAL A 101 -15.02 1.46 4.82
N TYR A 102 -13.93 2.19 4.62
CA TYR A 102 -13.75 3.53 5.17
C TYR A 102 -13.92 4.61 4.11
N GLY A 103 -13.37 4.39 2.91
CA GLY A 103 -13.05 5.49 1.99
C GLY A 103 -11.98 6.40 2.59
N ILE A 104 -11.77 7.56 1.97
CA ILE A 104 -10.93 8.63 2.52
C ILE A 104 -11.85 9.70 3.14
N PRO A 105 -12.02 9.71 4.47
CA PRO A 105 -13.06 10.51 5.11
C PRO A 105 -12.80 12.02 5.04
N ASP A 106 -11.53 12.42 5.02
CA ASP A 106 -11.12 13.81 5.11
C ASP A 106 -9.71 14.04 4.54
N GLN A 107 -9.38 15.32 4.36
CA GLN A 107 -8.12 15.79 3.82
C GLN A 107 -6.91 15.44 4.70
N GLU A 108 -7.06 15.45 6.03
CA GLU A 108 -5.97 15.14 6.95
C GLU A 108 -5.55 13.68 6.82
N THR A 109 -6.53 12.77 6.79
CA THR A 109 -6.34 11.34 6.55
C THR A 109 -5.67 11.09 5.20
N PHE A 110 -6.10 11.78 4.14
CA PHE A 110 -5.45 11.70 2.82
C PHE A 110 -3.96 12.06 2.88
N PHE A 111 -3.62 13.17 3.52
CA PHE A 111 -2.22 13.60 3.63
C PHE A 111 -1.38 12.71 4.53
N ARG A 112 -1.92 12.18 5.64
CA ARG A 112 -1.22 11.19 6.47
C ARG A 112 -0.87 9.95 5.66
N LEU A 113 -1.83 9.41 4.91
CA LEU A 113 -1.58 8.25 4.04
C LEU A 113 -0.51 8.53 2.98
N ILE A 114 -0.51 9.71 2.38
CA ILE A 114 0.54 10.05 1.41
C ILE A 114 1.91 10.17 2.09
N GLU A 115 1.99 10.92 3.18
CA GLU A 115 3.25 11.24 3.86
C GLU A 115 3.89 10.00 4.50
N GLU A 116 3.09 9.17 5.16
CA GLU A 116 3.56 8.05 5.97
C GLU A 116 3.62 6.73 5.22
N ALA A 117 2.79 6.52 4.19
CA ALA A 117 2.73 5.26 3.45
C ALA A 117 3.14 5.41 1.97
N PHE A 118 2.39 6.19 1.19
CA PHE A 118 2.50 6.12 -0.27
C PHE A 118 3.78 6.79 -0.81
N LEU A 119 4.16 7.95 -0.29
CA LEU A 119 5.36 8.64 -0.73
C LEU A 119 6.64 7.82 -0.46
N PRO A 120 6.82 7.20 0.73
CA PRO A 120 7.88 6.22 0.95
C PRO A 120 7.88 5.07 -0.07
N ASP A 121 6.72 4.53 -0.42
CA ASP A 121 6.60 3.39 -1.35
C ASP A 121 6.90 3.80 -2.80
N ILE A 122 6.48 4.99 -3.24
CA ILE A 122 6.84 5.54 -4.56
C ILE A 122 8.35 5.77 -4.62
N ARG A 123 8.96 6.30 -3.54
CA ARG A 123 10.43 6.45 -3.46
C ARG A 123 11.13 5.10 -3.56
N CYS A 124 10.61 4.08 -2.88
CA CYS A 124 11.10 2.72 -2.95
C CYS A 124 11.15 2.20 -4.39
N ALA A 125 10.09 2.42 -5.19
CA ALA A 125 10.07 2.05 -6.61
C ALA A 125 11.12 2.80 -7.42
N THR A 126 11.28 4.11 -7.19
CA THR A 126 12.33 4.89 -7.88
C THR A 126 13.75 4.43 -7.53
N ILE A 127 13.99 3.92 -6.32
CA ILE A 127 15.31 3.39 -5.91
C ILE A 127 15.60 2.07 -6.62
N LEU A 128 14.63 1.16 -6.67
CA LEU A 128 14.76 -0.14 -7.35
C LEU A 128 15.06 0.00 -8.84
N ASP A 129 14.41 0.95 -9.52
CA ASP A 129 14.67 1.23 -10.94
C ASP A 129 16.09 1.77 -11.18
N MET A 130 16.62 2.61 -10.27
CA MET A 130 17.99 3.12 -10.37
C MET A 130 19.06 2.05 -10.11
N ALA A 131 18.76 1.05 -9.28
CA ALA A 131 19.67 -0.04 -8.96
C ALA A 131 19.88 -1.05 -10.12
N LEU A 132 19.20 -0.85 -11.27
CA LEU A 132 19.17 -1.79 -12.40
C LEU A 132 18.59 -3.17 -12.05
N VAL A 133 17.88 -3.28 -10.93
CA VAL A 133 17.13 -4.48 -10.49
C VAL A 133 15.65 -4.36 -10.89
N SER A 134 15.42 -3.63 -11.99
CA SER A 134 14.11 -3.20 -12.49
C SER A 134 13.22 -4.36 -12.95
N GLU A 135 13.81 -5.53 -13.18
CA GLU A 135 13.12 -6.77 -13.57
C GLU A 135 12.95 -7.76 -12.40
N SER A 136 13.32 -7.38 -11.16
CA SER A 136 13.08 -8.24 -10.00
C SER A 136 11.59 -8.42 -9.70
N ASP A 137 11.26 -9.55 -9.09
CA ASP A 137 9.90 -9.84 -8.63
C ASP A 137 9.38 -8.75 -7.68
N MET A 138 10.26 -8.19 -6.85
CA MET A 138 9.92 -7.08 -5.95
C MET A 138 9.57 -5.81 -6.71
N ALA A 139 10.36 -5.42 -7.73
CA ALA A 139 10.07 -4.24 -8.54
C ALA A 139 8.74 -4.37 -9.29
N LEU A 140 8.48 -5.54 -9.90
CA LEU A 140 7.23 -5.82 -10.60
C LEU A 140 6.01 -5.82 -9.65
N ALA A 141 6.13 -6.46 -8.48
CA ALA A 141 5.09 -6.46 -7.47
C ALA A 141 4.78 -5.04 -6.96
N LEU A 142 5.82 -4.22 -6.76
CA LEU A 142 5.68 -2.85 -6.32
C LEU A 142 5.02 -1.97 -7.39
N ASN A 143 5.40 -2.11 -8.66
CA ASN A 143 4.74 -1.40 -9.77
C ASN A 143 3.26 -1.76 -9.87
N ARG A 144 2.92 -3.05 -9.72
CA ARG A 144 1.52 -3.49 -9.69
C ARG A 144 0.76 -2.86 -8.52
N TYR A 145 1.34 -2.85 -7.32
CA TYR A 145 0.78 -2.19 -6.14
C TYR A 145 0.53 -0.70 -6.37
N LEU A 146 1.52 0.02 -6.87
CA LEU A 146 1.42 1.46 -7.10
C LEU A 146 0.37 1.79 -8.18
N CYS A 147 0.42 1.12 -9.32
CA CYS A 147 -0.44 1.43 -10.47
C CYS A 147 -1.88 0.94 -10.29
N THR A 148 -2.11 -0.13 -9.53
CA THR A 148 -3.46 -0.70 -9.35
C THR A 148 -4.20 -0.10 -8.17
N SER A 149 -3.48 0.38 -7.14
CA SER A 149 -4.10 0.80 -5.88
C SER A 149 -3.73 2.21 -5.46
N VAL A 150 -2.43 2.51 -5.33
CA VAL A 150 -1.99 3.80 -4.76
C VAL A 150 -2.30 4.98 -5.68
N ILE A 151 -1.86 4.93 -6.94
CA ILE A 151 -2.01 6.03 -7.89
C ILE A 151 -3.50 6.29 -8.19
N PRO A 152 -4.35 5.27 -8.46
CA PRO A 152 -5.79 5.49 -8.64
C PRO A 152 -6.47 6.10 -7.40
N LEU A 153 -6.12 5.66 -6.20
CA LEU A 153 -6.63 6.24 -4.95
C LEU A 153 -6.22 7.72 -4.82
N MET A 154 -4.95 8.05 -5.06
CA MET A 154 -4.48 9.43 -5.03
C MET A 154 -5.17 10.31 -6.07
N ALA A 155 -5.35 9.79 -7.29
CA ALA A 155 -5.99 10.51 -8.38
C ALA A 155 -7.49 10.78 -8.10
N SER A 156 -8.22 9.79 -7.58
CA SER A 156 -9.64 9.96 -7.23
C SER A 156 -9.89 10.97 -6.10
N HIS A 157 -8.87 11.24 -5.28
CA HIS A 157 -8.93 12.17 -4.17
C HIS A 157 -8.10 13.44 -4.40
N ALA A 158 -7.75 13.75 -5.65
CA ALA A 158 -6.92 14.90 -6.00
C ALA A 158 -7.51 16.26 -5.57
N HIS A 159 -8.84 16.34 -5.40
CA HIS A 159 -9.51 17.54 -4.88
C HIS A 159 -9.04 17.94 -3.48
N TYR A 160 -8.48 17.00 -2.69
CA TYR A 160 -7.88 17.32 -1.40
C TYR A 160 -6.58 18.12 -1.50
N PHE A 161 -5.99 18.31 -2.69
CA PHE A 161 -4.87 19.22 -2.86
C PHE A 161 -5.28 20.70 -2.94
N ASP A 162 -6.57 21.00 -3.09
CA ASP A 162 -7.06 22.37 -3.15
C ASP A 162 -6.80 23.12 -1.82
N ASN A 163 -6.36 24.37 -1.90
CA ASN A 163 -6.12 25.27 -0.75
C ASN A 163 -5.13 24.72 0.31
N CYS A 164 -4.12 23.95 -0.11
CA CYS A 164 -3.17 23.29 0.79
C CYS A 164 -1.81 24.00 0.91
N ASP A 165 -1.80 25.33 0.97
CA ASP A 165 -0.56 26.13 0.98
C ASP A 165 0.41 25.74 2.11
N HIS A 166 -0.15 25.34 3.26
CA HIS A 166 0.59 24.88 4.43
C HIS A 166 1.29 23.51 4.25
N ARG A 167 0.96 22.75 3.19
CA ARG A 167 1.56 21.45 2.83
C ARG A 167 2.36 21.51 1.51
N SER A 168 2.74 22.71 1.07
CA SER A 168 3.50 22.94 -0.17
C SER A 168 4.73 22.04 -0.34
N SER A 169 5.53 21.84 0.73
CA SER A 169 6.70 20.96 0.70
C SER A 169 6.39 19.49 0.42
N LEU A 170 5.26 18.99 0.95
CA LEU A 170 4.80 17.63 0.70
C LEU A 170 4.32 17.50 -0.74
N LEU A 171 3.56 18.47 -1.24
CA LEU A 171 3.10 18.51 -2.63
C LEU A 171 4.27 18.51 -3.63
N GLU A 172 5.28 19.35 -3.41
CA GLU A 172 6.51 19.36 -4.21
C GLU A 172 7.22 18.00 -4.19
N SER A 173 7.32 17.40 -3.00
CA SER A 173 7.93 16.07 -2.84
C SER A 173 7.17 14.99 -3.62
N ILE A 174 5.84 15.02 -3.58
CA ILE A 174 4.98 14.08 -4.33
C ILE A 174 5.19 14.28 -5.83
N LEU A 175 5.04 15.52 -6.32
CA LEU A 175 5.17 15.84 -7.75
C LEU A 175 6.53 15.42 -8.29
N HIS A 176 7.60 15.77 -7.59
CA HIS A 176 8.96 15.39 -7.98
C HIS A 176 9.12 13.85 -8.02
N THR A 177 8.61 13.15 -7.01
CA THR A 177 8.77 11.68 -6.93
C THR A 177 7.91 10.96 -7.98
N ILE A 178 6.67 11.39 -8.21
CA ILE A 178 5.80 10.85 -9.28
C ILE A 178 6.42 11.14 -10.66
N TYR A 179 6.96 12.34 -10.87
CA TYR A 179 7.65 12.65 -12.11
C TYR A 179 8.82 11.70 -12.34
N ARG A 180 9.64 11.44 -11.32
CA ARG A 180 10.72 10.44 -11.41
C ARG A 180 10.19 9.04 -11.67
N LEU A 181 9.11 8.62 -11.01
CA LEU A 181 8.46 7.32 -11.25
C LEU A 181 8.01 7.18 -12.71
N SER A 182 7.48 8.25 -13.32
CA SER A 182 7.07 8.25 -14.74
C SER A 182 8.24 8.08 -15.73
N LYS A 183 9.47 8.24 -15.25
CA LYS A 183 10.70 8.03 -16.03
C LYS A 183 11.34 6.66 -15.78
N CYS A 184 10.81 5.88 -14.84
CA CYS A 184 11.28 4.53 -14.58
C CYS A 184 10.99 3.61 -15.77
N ARG A 185 11.95 2.73 -16.09
CA ARG A 185 11.86 1.85 -17.26
C ARG A 185 10.98 0.63 -17.00
N SER A 186 10.91 0.19 -15.74
CA SER A 186 10.10 -0.97 -15.33
C SER A 186 8.60 -0.72 -15.21
N LEU A 187 8.15 0.55 -15.33
CA LEU A 187 6.73 0.86 -15.25
C LEU A 187 6.06 0.47 -16.59
N THR A 188 5.43 -0.70 -16.62
CA THR A 188 4.63 -1.20 -17.76
C THR A 188 3.24 -0.60 -17.79
#